data_AF-A0AA95GII4-F1
#
_entry.id   AF-A0AA95GII4-F1
#
_cell.length_a   1.000
_cell.length_b   1.000
_cell.length_c   1.000
_cell.angle_alpha   90.00
_cell.angle_beta   90.00
_cell.angle_gamma   90.00
#
_symmetry.space_group_name_H-M   'P 1'
#
loop_
_entity.id
_entity.type
_entity.pdbx_description
1 polymer ?
#
loop_
_entity_poly.entity_id
_entity_poly.type
_entity_poly.pdbx_seq_one_letter_code
_entity_poly.pdbx_strand_id
1 'polypeptide(L)'
;MEMSLKQDLLSQLAQLKSDRQSFESHWRELANFTRPRSTRFIVSEVNRGDRRNTTIIDPTAVEASRTLSSGMMSGITSPARKWFRLATPDPDMMNYSPVKIWLETVEERMNEVFNRSNIYQSLPQLYADIGTFATGAMAVLEDSARIIRTVPFPTGSYYIANNPDLTVDTTFREFSMTVRQMVMEFGLENVSFQVKNLWDSAQYNQWLPVIHAVYPNLNQINSQMSAKNKRFKSVYFELGGDNETLLRESGFDEFPIMAPRWEVNGEDVYGSSCPGMIALGSAKALQLLQKRKAQMIDKITNPPVNVPATLKNQRVNLIPGGINYVSMATPDQMIKPVFQINPDINSLIQDIADTRTRIESAYFVDLFRMMQTINTRSMPVEAVVEMREEKLLMLGPVLQRLDSELLDKLINRTFSIMARNALLPIPPEELQGTQLKVEYISVMAQAQKAIGVSSIERFVGFVGGLAQMKPEALDKLNTDEMIDSYAGAIGVSPTMVSSNDQVAVIRQQRAEQQAQMQQMQLAQAAIDSAQTLSNTSMDKESALAALAGRAQ
;
A
#
# COMPACT_ATOMS: atom_id res chain seq x y z
N MET A 1 -17.78 22.30 -41.49
CA MET A 1 -17.39 20.88 -41.48
C MET A 1 -17.31 20.48 -40.03
N GLU A 2 -18.16 19.56 -39.57
CA GLU A 2 -17.95 18.93 -38.26
C GLU A 2 -16.56 18.27 -38.29
N MET A 3 -15.73 18.58 -37.29
CA MET A 3 -14.45 17.89 -37.12
C MET A 3 -14.73 16.42 -36.80
N SER A 4 -13.93 15.51 -37.36
CA SER A 4 -14.04 14.10 -36.99
C SER A 4 -13.62 13.90 -35.53
N LEU A 5 -14.18 12.91 -34.85
CA LEU A 5 -13.83 12.62 -33.45
C LEU A 5 -12.32 12.45 -33.24
N LYS A 6 -11.62 11.85 -34.21
CA LYS A 6 -10.16 11.69 -34.16
C LYS A 6 -9.43 13.03 -34.25
N GLN A 7 -9.89 13.96 -35.09
CA GLN A 7 -9.31 15.30 -35.20
C GLN A 7 -9.47 16.09 -33.90
N ASP A 8 -10.64 16.01 -33.26
CA ASP A 8 -10.89 16.64 -31.96
C ASP A 8 -9.94 16.09 -30.89
N LEU A 9 -9.82 14.75 -30.81
CA LEU A 9 -8.94 14.09 -29.84
C LEU A 9 -7.45 14.37 -30.10
N LEU A 10 -7.03 14.51 -31.36
CA LEU A 10 -5.67 14.92 -31.71
C LEU A 10 -5.39 16.37 -31.32
N SER A 11 -6.35 17.27 -31.50
CA SER A 11 -6.25 18.67 -31.05
C SER A 11 -6.13 18.73 -29.53
N GLN A 12 -6.96 17.99 -28.80
CA GLN A 12 -6.88 17.90 -27.34
C GLN A 12 -5.54 17.31 -26.88
N LEU A 13 -5.06 16.26 -27.53
CA LEU A 13 -3.75 15.67 -27.24
C LEU A 13 -2.61 16.67 -27.46
N ALA A 14 -2.68 17.50 -28.49
CA ALA A 14 -1.69 18.54 -28.75
C ALA A 14 -1.64 19.57 -27.61
N GLN A 15 -2.79 19.98 -27.07
CA GLN A 15 -2.86 20.85 -25.89
C GLN A 15 -2.24 20.17 -24.66
N LEU A 16 -2.62 18.91 -24.37
CA LEU A 16 -2.07 18.16 -23.25
C LEU A 16 -0.55 17.94 -23.35
N LYS A 17 -0.02 17.80 -24.57
CA LYS A 17 1.42 17.76 -24.82
C LYS A 17 2.09 19.08 -24.46
N SER A 18 1.47 20.21 -24.81
CA SER A 18 1.97 21.54 -24.46
C SER A 18 2.02 21.75 -22.95
N ASP A 19 0.94 21.42 -22.24
CA ASP A 19 0.83 21.64 -20.79
C ASP A 19 1.88 20.82 -20.00
N ARG A 20 2.20 19.62 -20.48
CA ARG A 20 3.17 18.72 -19.85
C ARG A 20 4.63 19.05 -20.20
N GLN A 21 4.89 19.80 -21.28
CA GLN A 21 6.23 19.96 -21.85
C GLN A 21 7.27 20.48 -20.84
N SER A 22 6.86 21.37 -19.94
CA SER A 22 7.71 21.92 -18.87
C SER A 22 8.19 20.83 -17.90
N PHE A 23 7.30 19.91 -17.52
CA PHE A 23 7.57 18.82 -16.57
C PHE A 23 8.51 17.75 -17.13
N GLU A 24 8.51 17.52 -18.45
CA GLU A 24 9.34 16.49 -19.07
C GLU A 24 10.84 16.69 -18.82
N SER A 25 11.30 17.94 -18.87
CA SER A 25 12.71 18.28 -18.63
C SER A 25 13.16 17.85 -17.23
N HIS A 26 12.34 18.13 -16.23
CA HIS A 26 12.57 17.78 -14.84
C HIS A 26 12.48 16.26 -14.61
N TRP A 27 11.46 15.59 -15.16
CA TRP A 27 11.32 14.13 -15.05
C TRP A 27 12.47 13.37 -15.70
N ARG A 28 13.01 13.83 -16.83
CA ARG A 28 14.20 13.23 -17.44
C ARG A 28 15.40 13.31 -16.50
N GLU A 29 15.56 14.44 -15.84
CA GLU A 29 16.66 14.63 -14.90
C GLU A 29 16.52 13.74 -13.66
N LEU A 30 15.32 13.68 -13.07
CA LEU A 30 14.99 12.76 -11.99
C LEU A 30 15.29 11.32 -12.37
N ALA A 31 14.84 10.88 -13.56
CA ALA A 31 15.09 9.54 -14.06
C ALA A 31 16.58 9.22 -14.16
N ASN A 32 17.41 10.15 -14.63
CA ASN A 32 18.86 9.94 -14.79
C ASN A 32 19.60 9.69 -13.46
N PHE A 33 19.11 10.25 -12.34
CA PHE A 33 19.77 10.12 -11.03
C PHE A 33 19.10 9.11 -10.09
N THR A 34 17.89 8.63 -10.41
CA THR A 34 17.12 7.75 -9.52
C THR A 34 16.63 6.48 -10.22
N ARG A 35 15.89 6.61 -11.33
CA ARG A 35 15.23 5.47 -12.03
C ARG A 35 15.38 5.55 -13.56
N PRO A 36 16.56 5.28 -14.14
CA PRO A 36 16.83 5.56 -15.55
C PRO A 36 16.02 4.75 -16.57
N ARG A 37 15.44 3.62 -16.14
CA ARG A 37 14.66 2.71 -16.99
C ARG A 37 13.15 2.81 -16.80
N SER A 38 12.67 3.65 -15.88
CA SER A 38 11.25 3.74 -15.54
C SER A 38 10.45 4.63 -16.49
N THR A 39 11.11 5.57 -17.17
CA THR A 39 10.45 6.56 -18.03
C THR A 39 10.42 6.15 -19.50
N ARG A 40 9.41 6.65 -20.21
CA ARG A 40 9.26 6.50 -21.65
C ARG A 40 8.59 7.75 -22.23
N PHE A 41 9.37 8.62 -22.84
CA PHE A 41 8.86 9.85 -23.46
C PHE A 41 8.60 9.71 -24.96
N ILE A 42 9.31 8.80 -25.61
CA ILE A 42 9.19 8.55 -27.05
C ILE A 42 8.66 7.13 -27.25
N VAL A 43 7.69 6.98 -28.16
CA VAL A 43 7.03 5.70 -28.42
C VAL A 43 8.01 4.61 -28.89
N SER A 44 9.04 5.01 -29.65
CA SER A 44 10.08 4.10 -30.17
C SER A 44 11.09 3.60 -29.12
N GLU A 45 10.99 4.03 -27.86
CA GLU A 45 11.86 3.55 -26.77
C GLU A 45 11.44 2.20 -26.19
N VAL A 46 10.40 1.57 -26.74
CA VAL A 46 10.00 0.21 -26.36
C VAL A 46 11.16 -0.76 -26.64
N ASN A 47 11.44 -1.65 -25.68
CA ASN A 47 12.47 -2.70 -25.77
C ASN A 47 13.90 -2.20 -26.06
N ARG A 48 14.25 -0.96 -25.68
CA ARG A 48 15.64 -0.49 -25.75
C ARG A 48 16.45 -0.93 -24.54
N GLY A 49 17.46 -1.78 -24.79
CA GLY A 49 18.37 -2.34 -23.77
C GLY A 49 19.60 -1.48 -23.48
N ASP A 50 19.71 -0.30 -24.08
CA ASP A 50 20.89 0.57 -23.97
C ASP A 50 21.24 0.91 -22.51
N ARG A 51 22.51 1.19 -22.26
CA ARG A 51 22.97 1.63 -20.93
C ARG A 51 22.39 3.01 -20.64
N ARG A 52 21.42 3.08 -19.71
CA ARG A 52 20.78 4.33 -19.25
C ARG A 52 21.29 4.85 -17.90
N ASN A 53 22.06 4.04 -17.17
CA ASN A 53 22.55 4.34 -15.82
C ASN A 53 23.97 4.95 -15.80
N THR A 54 24.42 5.58 -16.89
CA THR A 54 25.80 6.07 -17.05
C THR A 54 26.15 7.25 -16.15
N THR A 55 25.14 7.96 -15.65
CA THR A 55 25.26 9.11 -14.74
C THR A 55 25.41 8.73 -13.27
N ILE A 56 25.08 7.48 -12.91
CA ILE A 56 25.04 7.01 -11.53
C ILE A 56 26.38 6.35 -11.20
N ILE A 57 27.16 7.02 -10.34
CA ILE A 57 28.38 6.50 -9.72
C ILE A 57 28.02 5.88 -8.36
N ASP A 58 27.16 6.55 -7.60
CA ASP A 58 26.69 6.13 -6.29
C ASP A 58 25.18 5.82 -6.33
N PRO A 59 24.76 4.59 -5.97
CA PRO A 59 23.38 4.13 -6.09
C PRO A 59 22.46 4.58 -4.94
N THR A 60 22.92 5.38 -3.97
CA THR A 60 22.14 5.72 -2.76
C THR A 60 20.72 6.21 -3.07
N ALA A 61 20.55 7.09 -4.06
CA ALA A 61 19.21 7.59 -4.43
C ALA A 61 18.31 6.51 -5.08
N VAL A 62 18.91 5.56 -5.82
CA VAL A 62 18.21 4.42 -6.41
C VAL A 62 17.71 3.48 -5.32
N GLU A 63 18.57 3.18 -4.35
CA GLU A 63 18.24 2.34 -3.19
C GLU A 63 17.18 2.99 -2.32
N ALA A 64 17.30 4.29 -2.04
CA ALA A 64 16.32 5.05 -1.26
C ALA A 64 14.92 5.04 -1.92
N SER A 65 14.84 5.26 -3.24
CA SER A 65 13.59 5.14 -4.01
C SER A 65 12.97 3.73 -3.92
N ARG A 66 13.80 2.68 -3.97
CA ARG A 66 13.33 1.29 -3.81
C ARG A 66 12.82 1.01 -2.40
N THR A 67 13.49 1.54 -1.37
CA THR A 67 13.05 1.42 0.02
C THR A 67 11.72 2.13 0.26
N LEU A 68 11.53 3.35 -0.28
CA LEU A 68 10.25 4.06 -0.22
C LEU A 68 9.12 3.23 -0.84
N SER A 69 9.31 2.72 -2.06
CA SER A 69 8.32 1.89 -2.76
C SER A 69 7.93 0.63 -1.96
N SER A 70 8.93 -0.09 -1.43
CA SER A 70 8.69 -1.28 -0.62
C SER A 70 8.07 -0.95 0.74
N GLY A 71 8.45 0.19 1.31
CA GLY A 71 7.91 0.75 2.54
C GLY A 71 6.43 1.10 2.42
N MET A 72 6.05 1.81 1.36
CA MET A 72 4.65 2.14 1.04
C MET A 72 3.82 0.88 0.78
N MET A 73 4.35 -0.07 0.02
CA MET A 73 3.68 -1.35 -0.21
C MET A 73 3.41 -2.10 1.08
N SER A 74 4.41 -2.21 1.95
CA SER A 74 4.29 -2.88 3.25
C SER A 74 3.40 -2.11 4.23
N GLY A 75 3.39 -0.78 4.17
CA GLY A 75 2.64 0.09 5.08
C GLY A 75 1.17 0.22 4.73
N ILE A 76 0.86 0.38 3.43
CA ILE A 76 -0.46 0.82 2.95
C ILE A 76 -1.26 -0.36 2.38
N THR A 77 -0.68 -1.12 1.45
CA THR A 77 -1.40 -2.16 0.68
C THR A 77 -0.71 -3.53 0.75
N SER A 78 -0.38 -3.97 1.96
CA SER A 78 0.32 -5.25 2.14
C SER A 78 -0.63 -6.42 1.84
N PRO A 79 -0.25 -7.37 0.97
CA PRO A 79 -1.08 -8.55 0.70
C PRO A 79 -1.14 -9.53 1.88
N ALA A 80 -0.20 -9.42 2.84
CA ALA A 80 -0.14 -10.32 3.98
C ALA A 80 -1.19 -10.03 5.06
N ARG A 81 -1.85 -8.86 5.02
CA ARG A 81 -2.86 -8.45 5.99
C ARG A 81 -4.02 -7.72 5.30
N LYS A 82 -5.23 -7.83 5.84
CA LYS A 82 -6.37 -7.03 5.39
C LYS A 82 -6.03 -5.54 5.64
N TRP A 83 -6.04 -4.72 4.58
CA TRP A 83 -5.67 -3.30 4.62
C TRP A 83 -6.85 -2.34 4.42
N PHE A 84 -8.01 -2.86 4.03
CA PHE A 84 -9.27 -2.12 3.95
C PHE A 84 -10.41 -2.93 4.57
N ARG A 85 -11.47 -2.22 4.95
CA ARG A 85 -12.75 -2.74 5.42
C ARG A 85 -13.88 -1.98 4.75
N LEU A 86 -15.01 -2.63 4.51
CA LEU A 86 -16.25 -1.99 4.09
C LEU A 86 -17.12 -1.76 5.32
N ALA A 87 -17.62 -0.54 5.47
CA ALA A 87 -18.49 -0.13 6.56
C ALA A 87 -19.72 0.60 6.02
N THR A 88 -20.81 0.60 6.79
CA THR A 88 -21.93 1.50 6.54
C THR A 88 -21.69 2.83 7.27
N PRO A 89 -22.19 3.96 6.73
CA PRO A 89 -22.13 5.25 7.43
C PRO A 89 -22.89 5.24 8.77
N ASP A 90 -23.94 4.42 8.86
CA ASP A 90 -24.73 4.22 10.07
C ASP A 90 -24.10 3.12 10.95
N PRO A 91 -23.68 3.44 12.19
CA PRO A 91 -23.14 2.47 13.14
C PRO A 91 -24.14 1.39 13.58
N ASP A 92 -25.44 1.70 13.63
CA ASP A 92 -26.45 0.74 14.11
C ASP A 92 -26.69 -0.37 13.08
N MET A 93 -26.59 -0.04 11.80
CA MET A 93 -26.58 -0.98 10.69
C MET A 93 -25.40 -1.95 10.75
N MET A 94 -24.24 -1.51 11.23
CA MET A 94 -23.07 -2.39 11.42
C MET A 94 -23.27 -3.41 12.55
N ASN A 95 -24.16 -3.14 13.49
CA ASN A 95 -24.51 -4.06 14.58
C ASN A 95 -25.47 -5.15 14.11
N TYR A 96 -26.15 -4.96 12.97
CA TYR A 96 -27.04 -5.95 12.41
C TYR A 96 -26.25 -7.12 11.81
N SER A 97 -26.51 -8.33 12.32
CA SER A 97 -25.71 -9.52 11.98
C SER A 97 -25.69 -9.87 10.48
N PRO A 98 -26.82 -9.84 9.74
CA PRO A 98 -26.83 -10.08 8.29
C PRO A 98 -25.96 -9.09 7.50
N VAL A 99 -26.00 -7.80 7.85
CA VAL A 99 -25.19 -6.75 7.23
C VAL A 99 -23.69 -7.03 7.44
N LYS A 100 -23.31 -7.34 8.68
CA LYS A 100 -21.92 -7.64 9.03
C LYS A 100 -21.37 -8.86 8.27
N ILE A 101 -22.14 -9.95 8.20
CA ILE A 101 -21.75 -11.17 7.49
C ILE A 101 -21.62 -10.89 5.98
N TRP A 102 -22.54 -10.11 5.41
CA TRP A 102 -22.48 -9.73 4.00
C TRP A 102 -21.24 -8.89 3.68
N LEU A 103 -20.96 -7.86 4.48
CA LEU A 103 -19.78 -7.00 4.32
C LEU A 103 -18.48 -7.82 4.42
N GLU A 104 -18.37 -8.70 5.41
CA GLU A 104 -17.22 -9.57 5.58
C GLU A 104 -17.04 -10.52 4.37
N THR A 105 -18.14 -11.10 3.87
CA THR A 105 -18.09 -11.97 2.68
C THR A 105 -17.65 -11.20 1.43
N VAL A 106 -18.16 -9.99 1.23
CA VAL A 106 -17.77 -9.12 0.10
C VAL A 106 -16.29 -8.74 0.20
N GLU A 107 -15.84 -8.32 1.39
CA GLU A 107 -14.44 -7.99 1.66
C GLU A 107 -13.51 -9.16 1.33
N GLU A 108 -13.86 -10.38 1.73
CA GLU A 108 -13.06 -11.57 1.46
C GLU A 108 -12.96 -11.89 -0.02
N ARG A 109 -14.09 -11.82 -0.75
CA ARG A 109 -14.10 -12.00 -2.21
C ARG A 109 -13.27 -10.93 -2.91
N MET A 110 -13.35 -9.66 -2.47
CA MET A 110 -12.54 -8.57 -3.04
C MET A 110 -11.05 -8.80 -2.79
N ASN A 111 -10.67 -9.21 -1.57
CA ASN A 111 -9.28 -9.54 -1.25
C ASN A 111 -8.77 -10.73 -2.09
N GLU A 112 -9.61 -11.74 -2.34
CA GLU A 112 -9.27 -12.86 -3.24
C GLU A 112 -9.02 -12.37 -4.67
N VAL A 113 -9.87 -11.49 -5.20
CA VAL A 113 -9.68 -10.88 -6.53
C VAL A 113 -8.36 -10.11 -6.58
N PHE A 114 -8.03 -9.31 -5.55
CA PHE A 114 -6.76 -8.62 -5.49
C PHE A 114 -5.57 -9.60 -5.48
N ASN A 115 -5.62 -10.65 -4.67
CA ASN A 115 -4.56 -11.67 -4.60
C ASN A 115 -4.38 -12.45 -5.90
N ARG A 116 -5.46 -12.74 -6.62
CA ARG A 116 -5.43 -13.45 -7.92
C ARG A 116 -4.98 -12.56 -9.08
N SER A 117 -5.21 -11.26 -8.98
CA SER A 117 -4.82 -10.28 -9.99
C SER A 117 -3.32 -9.93 -9.92
N ASN A 118 -2.85 -9.11 -10.85
CA ASN A 118 -1.47 -8.58 -10.85
C ASN A 118 -1.32 -7.24 -10.10
N ILE A 119 -2.30 -6.88 -9.26
CA ILE A 119 -2.32 -5.58 -8.58
C ILE A 119 -1.12 -5.37 -7.66
N TYR A 120 -0.76 -6.39 -6.87
CA TYR A 120 0.37 -6.31 -5.94
C TYR A 120 1.73 -6.30 -6.64
N GLN A 121 1.78 -6.58 -7.94
CA GLN A 121 2.97 -6.38 -8.77
C GLN A 121 3.02 -4.96 -9.34
N SER A 122 1.85 -4.34 -9.56
CA SER A 122 1.72 -3.03 -10.21
C SER A 122 1.80 -1.88 -9.20
N LEU A 123 1.24 -2.03 -8.00
CA LEU A 123 1.26 -1.01 -6.95
C LEU A 123 2.67 -0.56 -6.54
N PRO A 124 3.66 -1.44 -6.33
CA PRO A 124 5.02 -1.00 -6.02
C PRO A 124 5.64 -0.13 -7.12
N GLN A 125 5.34 -0.44 -8.39
CA GLN A 125 5.80 0.38 -9.51
C GLN A 125 5.16 1.78 -9.45
N LEU A 126 3.85 1.84 -9.20
CA LEU A 126 3.12 3.10 -9.04
C LEU A 126 3.63 3.93 -7.86
N TYR A 127 3.86 3.33 -6.69
CA TYR A 127 4.44 3.99 -5.52
C TYR A 127 5.82 4.57 -5.78
N ALA A 128 6.62 3.87 -6.58
CA ALA A 128 7.93 4.36 -6.92
C ALA A 128 7.89 5.51 -7.94
N ASP A 129 6.91 5.50 -8.85
CA ASP A 129 6.71 6.56 -9.84
C ASP A 129 6.18 7.83 -9.17
N ILE A 130 5.20 7.75 -8.24
CA ILE A 130 4.77 8.91 -7.45
C ILE A 130 5.89 9.46 -6.55
N GLY A 131 6.71 8.59 -5.95
CA GLY A 131 7.80 9.03 -5.06
C GLY A 131 8.93 9.71 -5.83
N THR A 132 9.05 9.47 -7.13
CA THR A 132 10.14 9.98 -7.97
C THR A 132 9.71 11.14 -8.86
N PHE A 133 8.50 11.09 -9.43
CA PHE A 133 7.99 12.04 -10.42
C PHE A 133 6.78 12.84 -9.95
N ALA A 134 6.39 12.70 -8.68
CA ALA A 134 5.19 13.27 -8.06
C ALA A 134 3.85 12.80 -8.65
N THR A 135 3.85 12.06 -9.75
CA THR A 135 2.64 11.54 -10.41
C THR A 135 2.91 10.17 -10.99
N GLY A 136 1.94 9.27 -10.84
CA GLY A 136 1.93 7.95 -11.45
C GLY A 136 0.58 7.68 -12.07
N ALA A 137 0.51 6.74 -13.02
CA ALA A 137 -0.75 6.32 -13.61
C ALA A 137 -0.79 4.81 -13.83
N MET A 138 -1.96 4.21 -13.63
CA MET A 138 -2.21 2.79 -13.82
C MET A 138 -3.65 2.56 -14.24
N ALA A 139 -3.88 1.78 -15.30
CA ALA A 139 -5.23 1.34 -15.64
C ALA A 139 -5.64 0.12 -14.82
N VAL A 140 -6.91 0.07 -14.42
CA VAL A 140 -7.58 -1.11 -13.87
C VAL A 140 -8.62 -1.56 -14.90
N LEU A 141 -8.31 -2.61 -15.65
CA LEU A 141 -9.15 -3.12 -16.73
C LEU A 141 -9.87 -4.39 -16.30
N GLU A 142 -11.05 -4.63 -16.87
CA GLU A 142 -11.78 -5.90 -16.70
C GLU A 142 -11.05 -7.01 -17.47
N ASP A 143 -10.93 -8.18 -16.86
CA ASP A 143 -10.25 -9.35 -17.43
C ASP A 143 -11.08 -10.61 -17.16
N SER A 144 -11.36 -11.41 -18.18
CA SER A 144 -12.22 -12.59 -18.04
C SER A 144 -11.62 -13.70 -17.17
N ALA A 145 -10.29 -13.76 -17.04
CA ALA A 145 -9.61 -14.83 -16.30
C ALA A 145 -9.28 -14.42 -14.86
N ARG A 146 -8.99 -13.14 -14.61
CA ARG A 146 -8.58 -12.61 -13.30
C ARG A 146 -9.56 -11.61 -12.70
N ILE A 147 -10.69 -11.35 -13.36
CA ILE A 147 -11.70 -10.33 -13.04
C ILE A 147 -11.17 -8.91 -13.27
N ILE A 148 -10.01 -8.60 -12.69
CA ILE A 148 -9.29 -7.35 -12.93
C ILE A 148 -7.86 -7.62 -13.40
N ARG A 149 -7.36 -6.73 -14.26
CA ARG A 149 -5.96 -6.66 -14.70
C ARG A 149 -5.48 -5.22 -14.61
N THR A 150 -4.38 -5.02 -13.90
CA THR A 150 -3.75 -3.70 -13.78
C THR A 150 -2.66 -3.53 -14.83
N VAL A 151 -2.56 -2.32 -15.39
CA VAL A 151 -1.52 -1.97 -16.37
C VAL A 151 -0.87 -0.65 -15.93
N PRO A 152 0.30 -0.67 -15.29
CA PRO A 152 1.02 0.55 -14.93
C PRO A 152 1.53 1.24 -16.19
N PHE A 153 1.45 2.56 -16.21
CA PHE A 153 1.90 3.36 -17.34
C PHE A 153 3.27 3.95 -17.02
N PRO A 154 4.30 3.71 -17.85
CA PRO A 154 5.59 4.39 -17.69
C PRO A 154 5.40 5.90 -17.73
N THR A 155 6.01 6.62 -16.78
CA THR A 155 6.01 8.09 -16.77
C THR A 155 6.58 8.62 -18.09
N GLY A 156 5.87 9.57 -18.70
CA GLY A 156 6.17 10.08 -20.04
C GLY A 156 5.29 9.50 -21.15
N SER A 157 4.64 8.35 -20.95
CA SER A 157 3.80 7.70 -21.97
C SER A 157 2.32 8.10 -21.93
N TYR A 158 1.93 8.88 -20.92
CA TYR A 158 0.56 9.31 -20.70
C TYR A 158 0.48 10.83 -20.42
N TYR A 159 -0.73 11.35 -20.59
CA TYR A 159 -1.16 12.71 -20.34
C TYR A 159 -2.46 12.64 -19.56
N ILE A 160 -2.67 13.56 -18.63
CA ILE A 160 -3.85 13.60 -17.77
C ILE A 160 -4.45 15.01 -17.81
N ALA A 161 -5.73 15.13 -17.47
CA ALA A 161 -6.39 16.41 -17.20
C ALA A 161 -7.37 16.28 -16.04
N ASN A 162 -7.60 17.40 -15.37
CA ASN A 162 -8.50 17.52 -14.22
C ASN A 162 -9.91 17.90 -14.66
N ASN A 163 -10.89 17.41 -13.92
CA ASN A 163 -12.26 17.91 -13.93
C ASN A 163 -12.35 19.22 -13.11
N PRO A 164 -13.52 19.89 -13.08
CA PRO A 164 -13.73 21.10 -12.27
C PRO A 164 -13.47 20.92 -10.76
N ASP A 165 -13.58 19.69 -10.25
CA ASP A 165 -13.28 19.35 -8.85
C ASP A 165 -11.79 19.06 -8.61
N LEU A 166 -10.92 19.33 -9.59
CA LEU A 166 -9.48 19.07 -9.57
C LEU A 166 -9.10 17.59 -9.44
N THR A 167 -10.03 16.69 -9.75
CA THR A 167 -9.79 15.25 -9.82
C THR A 167 -9.50 14.82 -11.26
N VAL A 168 -8.56 13.89 -11.44
CA VAL A 168 -8.24 13.38 -12.78
C VAL A 168 -9.40 12.54 -13.30
N ASP A 169 -9.95 12.94 -14.45
CA ASP A 169 -11.07 12.28 -15.14
C ASP A 169 -10.79 11.98 -16.63
N THR A 170 -9.68 12.53 -17.15
CA THR A 170 -9.29 12.46 -18.54
C THR A 170 -7.85 11.98 -18.64
N THR A 171 -7.59 11.03 -19.53
CA THR A 171 -6.25 10.48 -19.76
C THR A 171 -6.05 10.12 -21.22
N PHE A 172 -4.92 10.55 -21.76
CA PHE A 172 -4.44 10.13 -23.07
C PHE A 172 -3.17 9.33 -22.90
N ARG A 173 -2.98 8.31 -23.72
CA ARG A 173 -1.78 7.48 -23.71
C ARG A 173 -1.27 7.28 -25.12
N GLU A 174 0.03 7.45 -25.30
CA GLU A 174 0.72 7.19 -26.55
C GLU A 174 1.68 6.02 -26.36
N PHE A 175 1.44 4.92 -27.06
CA PHE A 175 2.23 3.70 -26.93
C PHE A 175 2.26 2.93 -28.24
N SER A 176 3.28 2.10 -28.45
CA SER A 176 3.36 1.26 -29.65
C SER A 176 2.76 -0.12 -29.37
N MET A 177 2.05 -0.65 -30.36
CA MET A 177 1.61 -2.03 -30.42
C MET A 177 2.20 -2.69 -31.67
N THR A 178 2.43 -4.00 -31.63
CA THR A 178 2.78 -4.73 -32.86
C THR A 178 1.54 -4.95 -33.72
N VAL A 179 1.71 -5.11 -35.04
CA VAL A 179 0.63 -5.46 -35.97
C VAL A 179 -0.15 -6.68 -35.45
N ARG A 180 0.55 -7.70 -34.94
CA ARG A 180 -0.09 -8.86 -34.28
C ARG A 180 -1.00 -8.48 -33.12
N GLN A 181 -0.52 -7.63 -32.21
CA GLN A 181 -1.29 -7.21 -31.05
C GLN A 181 -2.52 -6.39 -31.46
N MET A 182 -2.37 -5.51 -32.46
CA MET A 182 -3.48 -4.71 -32.97
C MET A 182 -4.57 -5.59 -33.56
N VAL A 183 -4.22 -6.57 -34.40
CA VAL A 183 -5.20 -7.49 -34.99
C VAL A 183 -5.84 -8.39 -33.93
N MET A 184 -5.08 -8.86 -32.94
CA MET A 184 -5.64 -9.67 -31.84
C MET A 184 -6.60 -8.89 -30.93
N GLU A 185 -6.35 -7.60 -30.69
CA GLU A 185 -7.16 -6.80 -29.77
C GLU A 185 -8.34 -6.08 -30.45
N PHE A 186 -8.18 -5.65 -31.70
CA PHE A 186 -9.18 -4.86 -32.43
C PHE A 186 -9.87 -5.62 -33.57
N GLY A 187 -9.32 -6.76 -33.99
CA GLY A 187 -9.77 -7.51 -35.17
C GLY A 187 -9.21 -6.92 -36.47
N LEU A 188 -9.14 -7.74 -37.52
CA LEU A 188 -8.61 -7.31 -38.82
C LEU A 188 -9.52 -6.27 -39.50
N GLU A 189 -10.81 -6.26 -39.21
CA GLU A 189 -11.79 -5.39 -39.86
C GLU A 189 -11.62 -3.91 -39.46
N ASN A 190 -11.33 -3.66 -38.18
CA ASN A 190 -11.28 -2.32 -37.58
C ASN A 190 -9.92 -1.62 -37.69
N VAL A 191 -8.88 -2.31 -38.13
CA VAL A 191 -7.54 -1.73 -38.31
C VAL A 191 -7.41 -0.96 -39.63
N SER A 192 -6.48 -0.01 -39.68
CA SER A 192 -6.21 0.78 -40.89
C SER A 192 -5.76 -0.08 -42.07
N PHE A 193 -5.85 0.49 -43.28
CA PHE A 193 -5.33 -0.13 -44.50
C PHE A 193 -3.82 -0.43 -44.39
N GLN A 194 -3.07 0.41 -43.70
CA GLN A 194 -1.64 0.18 -43.44
C GLN A 194 -1.42 -1.12 -42.63
N VAL A 195 -2.16 -1.31 -41.54
CA VAL A 195 -2.04 -2.52 -40.70
C VAL A 195 -2.48 -3.76 -41.47
N LYS A 196 -3.55 -3.68 -42.27
CA LYS A 196 -4.02 -4.77 -43.14
C LYS A 196 -2.94 -5.21 -44.13
N ASN A 197 -2.31 -4.27 -44.82
CA ASN A 197 -1.22 -4.59 -45.75
C ASN A 197 0.00 -5.22 -45.05
N LEU A 198 0.33 -4.75 -43.85
CA LEU A 198 1.41 -5.34 -43.06
C LEU A 198 1.07 -6.76 -42.56
N TRP A 199 -0.20 -7.00 -42.25
CA TRP A 199 -0.71 -8.33 -41.92
C TRP A 199 -0.62 -9.28 -43.12
N ASP A 200 -1.11 -8.85 -44.28
CA ASP A 200 -1.14 -9.66 -45.51
C ASP A 200 0.27 -9.94 -46.05
N SER A 201 1.22 -9.03 -45.83
CA SER A 201 2.65 -9.22 -46.15
C SER A 201 3.43 -9.99 -45.07
N ALA A 202 2.74 -10.58 -44.08
CA ALA A 202 3.31 -11.36 -42.98
C ALA A 202 4.29 -10.59 -42.06
N GLN A 203 4.21 -9.26 -42.00
CA GLN A 203 5.03 -8.39 -41.15
C GLN A 203 4.40 -8.17 -39.77
N TYR A 204 4.12 -9.26 -39.05
CA TYR A 204 3.36 -9.24 -37.79
C TYR A 204 4.03 -8.50 -36.62
N ASN A 205 5.36 -8.35 -36.66
CA ASN A 205 6.18 -7.84 -35.56
C ASN A 205 6.51 -6.34 -35.68
N GLN A 206 6.02 -5.67 -36.72
CA GLN A 206 6.24 -4.24 -36.87
C GLN A 206 5.46 -3.46 -35.82
N TRP A 207 6.10 -2.43 -35.25
CA TRP A 207 5.53 -1.57 -34.22
C TRP A 207 4.86 -0.35 -34.85
N LEU A 208 3.63 -0.06 -34.43
CA LEU A 208 2.87 1.11 -34.85
C LEU A 208 2.40 1.91 -33.62
N PRO A 209 2.44 3.25 -33.68
CA PRO A 209 1.98 4.11 -32.60
C PRO A 209 0.45 4.16 -32.54
N VAL A 210 -0.09 3.86 -31.36
CA VAL A 210 -1.51 3.87 -31.04
C VAL A 210 -1.74 4.89 -29.91
N ILE A 211 -2.84 5.63 -30.04
CA ILE A 211 -3.34 6.50 -28.97
C ILE A 211 -4.55 5.85 -28.32
N HIS A 212 -4.58 5.87 -27.00
CA HIS A 212 -5.74 5.53 -26.19
C HIS A 212 -6.19 6.77 -25.43
N ALA A 213 -7.40 7.25 -25.71
CA ALA A 213 -8.01 8.37 -25.02
C ALA A 213 -9.17 7.89 -24.15
N VAL A 214 -9.20 8.31 -22.89
CA VAL A 214 -10.29 8.10 -21.95
C VAL A 214 -10.73 9.44 -21.40
N TYR A 215 -12.01 9.79 -21.52
CA TYR A 215 -12.54 11.10 -21.14
C TYR A 215 -14.04 11.01 -20.82
N PRO A 216 -14.60 11.93 -20.01
CA PRO A 216 -16.03 11.94 -19.68
C PRO A 216 -16.90 12.16 -20.92
N ASN A 217 -18.04 11.46 -20.97
CA ASN A 217 -19.03 11.61 -22.04
C ASN A 217 -20.05 12.70 -21.69
N LEU A 218 -19.90 13.89 -22.27
CA LEU A 218 -20.83 15.01 -22.06
C LEU A 218 -22.21 14.78 -22.70
N ASN A 219 -22.30 13.93 -23.73
CA ASN A 219 -23.52 13.69 -24.50
C ASN A 219 -24.20 12.36 -24.11
N GLN A 220 -24.09 11.95 -22.84
CA GLN A 220 -24.67 10.70 -22.38
C GLN A 220 -26.20 10.72 -22.48
N ILE A 221 -26.77 9.76 -23.23
CA ILE A 221 -28.22 9.59 -23.34
C ILE A 221 -28.66 8.46 -22.41
N ASN A 222 -29.28 8.77 -21.26
CA ASN A 222 -29.60 7.77 -20.22
C ASN A 222 -30.46 6.57 -20.69
N SER A 223 -31.14 6.66 -21.85
CA SER A 223 -31.97 5.58 -22.40
C SER A 223 -31.24 4.55 -23.26
N GLN A 224 -29.97 4.78 -23.66
CA GLN A 224 -29.23 3.87 -24.55
C GLN A 224 -28.14 3.09 -23.79
N MET A 225 -28.30 1.77 -23.65
CA MET A 225 -27.30 0.86 -23.06
C MET A 225 -26.20 0.42 -24.06
N SER A 226 -25.80 1.29 -24.99
CA SER A 226 -24.72 0.98 -25.94
C SER A 226 -23.34 1.14 -25.30
N ALA A 227 -22.38 0.30 -25.67
CA ALA A 227 -20.99 0.42 -25.23
C ALA A 227 -20.35 1.79 -25.53
N LYS A 228 -20.87 2.50 -26.54
CA LYS A 228 -20.43 3.85 -26.94
C LYS A 228 -21.02 4.98 -26.08
N ASN A 229 -22.07 4.69 -25.31
CA ASN A 229 -22.83 5.67 -24.54
C ASN A 229 -22.64 5.51 -23.03
N LYS A 230 -21.51 4.92 -22.63
CA LYS A 230 -21.13 4.86 -21.21
C LYS A 230 -20.65 6.23 -20.70
N ARG A 231 -20.55 6.36 -19.37
CA ARG A 231 -20.17 7.61 -18.68
C ARG A 231 -18.79 8.11 -19.08
N PHE A 232 -17.84 7.21 -19.30
CA PHE A 232 -16.52 7.54 -19.84
C PHE A 232 -16.34 6.90 -21.20
N LYS A 233 -15.92 7.67 -22.20
CA LYS A 233 -15.55 7.14 -23.52
C LYS A 233 -14.12 6.61 -23.48
N SER A 234 -13.87 5.58 -24.26
CA SER A 234 -12.57 4.96 -24.45
C SER A 234 -12.34 4.74 -25.94
N VAL A 235 -11.47 5.55 -26.53
CA VAL A 235 -11.24 5.57 -27.98
C VAL A 235 -9.80 5.18 -28.26
N TYR A 236 -9.63 4.20 -29.15
CA TYR A 236 -8.33 3.79 -29.69
C TYR A 236 -8.23 4.22 -31.15
N PHE A 237 -7.12 4.83 -31.53
CA PHE A 237 -6.85 5.19 -32.92
C PHE A 237 -5.36 5.22 -33.23
N GLU A 238 -5.02 5.06 -34.50
CA GLU A 238 -3.64 5.10 -35.00
C GLU A 238 -3.21 6.55 -35.24
N LEU A 239 -1.99 6.92 -34.81
CA LEU A 239 -1.43 8.26 -35.06
C LEU A 239 -1.23 8.52 -36.55
N GLY A 240 -0.75 7.51 -37.29
CA GLY A 240 -0.43 7.60 -38.73
C GLY A 240 -1.53 7.11 -39.68
N GLY A 241 -2.66 6.62 -39.16
CA GLY A 241 -3.78 6.13 -39.97
C GLY A 241 -4.70 7.25 -40.47
N ASP A 242 -5.66 6.89 -41.33
CA ASP A 242 -6.65 7.82 -41.86
C ASP A 242 -7.42 8.58 -40.76
N ASN A 243 -7.79 9.83 -41.05
CA ASN A 243 -8.41 10.75 -40.07
C ASN A 243 -9.82 10.34 -39.60
N GLU A 244 -10.44 9.36 -40.26
CA GLU A 244 -11.79 8.88 -39.96
C GLU A 244 -11.77 7.54 -39.20
N THR A 245 -10.70 6.77 -39.32
CA THR A 245 -10.67 5.37 -38.86
C THR A 245 -10.30 5.28 -37.38
N LEU A 246 -11.22 4.76 -36.58
CA LEU A 246 -11.01 4.43 -35.17
C LEU A 246 -10.84 2.91 -35.02
N LEU A 247 -9.86 2.49 -34.21
CA LEU A 247 -9.61 1.07 -33.93
C LEU A 247 -10.69 0.47 -33.02
N ARG A 248 -11.12 1.24 -32.02
CA ARG A 248 -12.17 0.84 -31.07
C ARG A 248 -12.78 2.08 -30.44
N GLU A 249 -14.09 2.17 -30.49
CA GLU A 249 -14.88 3.13 -29.70
C GLU A 249 -15.70 2.32 -28.70
N SER A 250 -15.31 2.40 -27.43
CA SER A 250 -16.00 1.78 -26.32
C SER A 250 -16.16 2.78 -25.17
N GLY A 251 -16.57 2.31 -24.00
CA GLY A 251 -16.63 3.15 -22.83
C GLY A 251 -16.58 2.35 -21.53
N PHE A 252 -16.52 3.08 -20.42
CA PHE A 252 -16.51 2.55 -19.07
C PHE A 252 -17.57 3.23 -18.22
N ASP A 253 -18.15 2.48 -17.29
CA ASP A 253 -19.16 2.99 -16.36
C ASP A 253 -18.50 3.84 -15.25
N GLU A 254 -17.34 3.40 -14.77
CA GLU A 254 -16.43 4.19 -13.92
C GLU A 254 -15.11 4.51 -14.63
N PHE A 255 -14.44 5.60 -14.20
CA PHE A 255 -13.13 5.96 -14.73
C PHE A 255 -12.09 4.85 -14.46
N PRO A 256 -11.41 4.32 -15.49
CA PRO A 256 -10.56 3.14 -15.35
C PRO A 256 -9.12 3.44 -14.92
N ILE A 257 -8.70 4.70 -14.91
CA ILE A 257 -7.30 5.09 -14.68
C ILE A 257 -7.15 5.60 -13.24
N MET A 258 -6.22 4.99 -12.51
CA MET A 258 -5.78 5.47 -11.20
C MET A 258 -4.55 6.33 -11.43
N ALA A 259 -4.65 7.62 -11.15
CA ALA A 259 -3.59 8.59 -11.39
C ALA A 259 -3.22 9.38 -10.11
N PRO A 260 -2.68 8.71 -9.08
CA PRO A 260 -2.33 9.38 -7.83
C PRO A 260 -1.19 10.38 -8.00
N ARG A 261 -1.31 11.48 -7.26
CA ARG A 261 -0.29 12.53 -7.15
C ARG A 261 0.24 12.58 -5.72
N TRP A 262 1.53 12.90 -5.56
CA TRP A 262 2.16 13.01 -4.24
C TRP A 262 1.70 14.28 -3.51
N GLU A 263 1.86 15.42 -4.18
CA GLU A 263 1.46 16.75 -3.72
C GLU A 263 1.06 17.56 -4.96
N VAL A 264 0.05 18.43 -4.83
CA VAL A 264 -0.48 19.23 -5.94
C VAL A 264 -0.58 20.69 -5.49
N ASN A 265 -0.13 21.61 -6.35
CA ASN A 265 -0.24 23.04 -6.12
C ASN A 265 -1.45 23.61 -6.86
N GLY A 266 -2.53 23.91 -6.13
CA GLY A 266 -3.72 24.55 -6.68
C GLY A 266 -4.33 23.78 -7.85
N GLU A 267 -4.38 24.42 -9.02
CA GLU A 267 -5.01 23.89 -10.23
C GLU A 267 -4.07 23.06 -11.11
N ASP A 268 -2.82 22.86 -10.68
CA ASP A 268 -1.84 22.05 -11.41
C ASP A 268 -2.37 20.61 -11.61
N VAL A 269 -2.27 20.14 -12.85
CA VAL A 269 -2.71 18.76 -13.19
C VAL A 269 -1.73 17.73 -12.66
N TYR A 270 -0.43 18.01 -12.76
CA TYR A 270 0.65 17.14 -12.33
C TYR A 270 1.12 17.49 -10.92
N GLY A 271 1.73 16.52 -10.25
CA GLY A 271 2.26 16.72 -8.92
C GLY A 271 3.45 17.70 -8.90
N SER A 272 3.45 18.59 -7.91
CA SER A 272 4.38 19.72 -7.84
C SER A 272 5.64 19.41 -7.01
N SER A 273 5.54 18.50 -6.05
CA SER A 273 6.63 18.12 -5.14
C SER A 273 6.57 16.65 -4.78
N CYS A 274 7.72 16.01 -4.61
CA CYS A 274 7.87 14.65 -4.12
C CYS A 274 9.29 14.39 -3.58
N PRO A 275 9.52 13.28 -2.86
CA PRO A 275 10.83 12.91 -2.33
C PRO A 275 11.96 12.97 -3.36
N GLY A 276 11.73 12.47 -4.59
CA GLY A 276 12.69 12.54 -5.67
C GLY A 276 13.06 13.95 -6.10
N MET A 277 12.08 14.87 -6.16
CA MET A 277 12.33 16.28 -6.48
C MET A 277 13.14 16.98 -5.40
N ILE A 278 12.82 16.73 -4.13
CA ILE A 278 13.54 17.27 -2.97
C ILE A 278 14.99 16.74 -2.94
N ALA A 279 15.18 15.44 -3.18
CA ALA A 279 16.48 14.80 -3.13
C ALA A 279 17.37 15.06 -4.36
N LEU A 280 16.82 15.61 -5.46
CA LEU A 280 17.53 15.75 -6.73
C LEU A 280 18.83 16.54 -6.63
N GLY A 281 18.82 17.66 -5.89
CA GLY A 281 20.01 18.48 -5.67
C GLY A 281 21.13 17.69 -4.98
N SER A 282 20.80 17.02 -3.87
CA SER A 282 21.71 16.16 -3.13
C SER A 282 22.19 14.97 -3.96
N ALA A 283 21.32 14.37 -4.78
CA ALA A 283 21.70 13.26 -5.65
C ALA A 283 22.76 13.68 -6.68
N LYS A 284 22.60 14.85 -7.32
CA LYS A 284 23.61 15.41 -8.23
C LYS A 284 24.91 15.74 -7.52
N ALA A 285 24.82 16.38 -6.35
CA ALA A 285 25.97 16.71 -5.53
C ALA A 285 26.76 15.44 -5.16
N LEU A 286 26.07 14.37 -4.75
CA LEU A 286 26.67 13.08 -4.42
C LEU A 286 27.46 12.49 -5.59
N GLN A 287 26.91 12.51 -6.81
CA GLN A 287 27.64 12.03 -7.99
C GLN A 287 28.90 12.87 -8.26
N LEU A 288 28.82 14.19 -8.11
CA LEU A 288 29.96 15.09 -8.29
C LEU A 288 31.03 14.85 -7.22
N LEU A 289 30.65 14.74 -5.94
CA LEU A 289 31.57 14.50 -4.83
C LEU A 289 32.31 13.18 -5.00
N GLN A 290 31.61 12.11 -5.40
CA GLN A 290 32.23 10.81 -5.67
C GLN A 290 33.23 10.87 -6.83
N LYS A 291 32.88 11.61 -7.90
CA LYS A 291 33.81 11.86 -9.01
C LYS A 291 35.05 12.65 -8.58
N ARG A 292 34.87 13.69 -7.75
CA ARG A 292 35.99 14.49 -7.21
C ARG A 292 36.88 13.67 -6.27
N LYS A 293 36.27 12.82 -5.44
CA LYS A 293 37.00 11.85 -4.59
C LYS A 293 37.88 10.94 -5.42
N ALA A 294 37.34 10.33 -6.48
CA ALA A 294 38.11 9.48 -7.38
C ALA A 294 39.29 10.24 -8.03
N GLN A 295 39.03 11.43 -8.57
CA GLN A 295 40.08 12.28 -9.17
C GLN A 295 41.17 12.68 -8.16
N MET A 296 40.80 12.88 -6.89
CA MET A 296 41.74 13.21 -5.83
C MET A 296 42.61 12.01 -5.47
N ILE A 297 42.02 10.82 -5.34
CA ILE A 297 42.75 9.57 -5.14
C ILE A 297 43.73 9.34 -6.30
N ASP A 298 43.29 9.52 -7.55
CA ASP A 298 44.14 9.37 -8.74
C ASP A 298 45.33 10.33 -8.72
N LYS A 299 45.15 11.57 -8.24
CA LYS A 299 46.25 12.54 -8.11
C LYS A 299 47.23 12.20 -6.97
N ILE A 300 46.79 11.45 -5.96
CA ILE A 300 47.66 11.00 -4.86
C ILE A 300 48.44 9.74 -5.29
N THR A 301 47.77 8.80 -5.94
CA THR A 301 48.37 7.53 -6.37
C THR A 301 49.24 7.71 -7.61
N ASN A 302 48.86 8.61 -8.52
CA ASN A 302 49.59 8.90 -9.75
C ASN A 302 49.63 10.43 -10.00
N PRO A 303 50.42 11.18 -9.22
CA PRO A 303 50.53 12.62 -9.39
C PRO A 303 51.16 12.96 -10.75
N PRO A 304 50.76 14.08 -11.39
CA PRO A 304 51.48 14.59 -12.54
C PRO A 304 52.90 14.96 -12.11
N VAL A 305 53.88 14.58 -12.93
CA VAL A 305 55.30 14.81 -12.65
C VAL A 305 55.90 15.78 -13.67
N ASN A 306 56.80 16.65 -13.20
CA ASN A 306 57.67 17.42 -14.08
C ASN A 306 58.88 16.57 -14.44
N VAL A 307 59.11 16.40 -15.74
CA VAL A 307 60.27 15.65 -16.26
C VAL A 307 61.14 16.61 -17.08
N PRO A 308 62.44 16.74 -16.75
CA PRO A 308 63.39 17.51 -17.55
C PRO A 308 63.42 17.07 -19.03
N ALA A 309 63.57 18.03 -19.95
CA ALA A 309 63.55 17.76 -21.39
C ALA A 309 64.64 16.75 -21.85
N THR A 310 65.74 16.64 -21.10
CA THR A 310 66.83 15.68 -21.33
C THR A 310 66.40 14.22 -21.14
N LEU A 311 65.35 13.97 -20.35
CA LEU A 311 64.83 12.63 -20.04
C LEU A 311 63.65 12.22 -20.92
N LYS A 312 63.25 13.06 -21.90
CA LYS A 312 62.08 12.82 -22.77
C LYS A 312 62.12 11.49 -23.55
N ASN A 313 63.32 11.00 -23.86
CA ASN A 313 63.54 9.74 -24.58
C ASN A 313 64.06 8.60 -23.70
N GLN A 314 64.21 8.80 -22.38
CA GLN A 314 64.66 7.77 -21.46
C GLN A 314 63.47 7.18 -20.70
N ARG A 315 63.44 5.85 -20.54
CA ARG A 315 62.38 5.17 -19.79
C ARG A 315 62.58 5.41 -18.30
N VAL A 316 61.78 6.30 -17.72
CA VAL A 316 61.69 6.48 -16.27
C VAL A 316 60.87 5.32 -15.70
N ASN A 317 61.39 4.62 -14.69
CA ASN A 317 60.68 3.53 -14.06
C ASN A 317 59.85 4.07 -12.87
N LEU A 318 58.52 4.03 -12.99
CA LEU A 318 57.57 4.48 -11.95
C LEU A 318 57.03 3.31 -11.10
N ILE A 319 57.54 2.09 -11.30
CA ILE A 319 57.14 0.91 -10.54
C ILE A 319 57.76 0.97 -9.13
N PRO A 320 57.04 0.56 -8.06
CA PRO A 320 57.61 0.45 -6.72
C PRO A 320 58.91 -0.37 -6.70
N GLY A 321 59.98 0.20 -6.16
CA GLY A 321 61.32 -0.43 -6.14
C GLY A 321 62.17 -0.20 -7.41
N GLY A 322 61.68 0.56 -8.39
CA GLY A 322 62.46 0.96 -9.56
C GLY A 322 63.59 1.93 -9.19
N ILE A 323 64.82 1.61 -9.64
CA ILE A 323 65.99 2.48 -9.45
C ILE A 323 66.07 3.45 -10.63
N ASN A 324 65.99 4.75 -10.35
CA ASN A 324 66.18 5.82 -11.33
C ASN A 324 67.50 6.56 -11.02
N TYR A 325 68.38 6.67 -12.01
CA TYR A 325 69.67 7.35 -11.86
C TYR A 325 69.53 8.83 -12.28
N VAL A 326 69.82 9.75 -11.35
CA VAL A 326 69.82 11.20 -11.60
C VAL A 326 71.24 11.75 -11.42
N SER A 327 71.65 12.69 -12.27
CA SER A 327 72.94 13.36 -12.14
C SER A 327 72.85 14.44 -11.05
N MET A 328 73.64 14.30 -9.98
CA MET A 328 73.65 15.21 -8.81
C MET A 328 74.23 16.60 -9.10
N ALA A 329 74.68 16.87 -10.32
CA ALA A 329 75.36 18.13 -10.69
C ALA A 329 74.40 19.33 -10.85
N THR A 330 73.09 19.12 -10.96
CA THR A 330 72.13 20.22 -11.10
C THR A 330 70.83 19.88 -10.34
N PRO A 331 70.49 20.60 -9.25
CA PRO A 331 69.34 20.29 -8.39
C PRO A 331 67.96 20.27 -9.10
N ASP A 332 67.89 20.84 -10.30
CA ASP A 332 66.69 20.95 -11.14
C ASP A 332 66.43 19.73 -12.04
N GLN A 333 67.31 18.72 -12.07
CA GLN A 333 67.12 17.49 -12.86
C GLN A 333 66.37 16.37 -12.12
N MET A 334 65.64 16.71 -11.06
CA MET A 334 64.83 15.75 -10.30
C MET A 334 63.40 15.69 -10.82
N ILE A 335 62.87 14.49 -11.02
CA ILE A 335 61.44 14.28 -11.27
C ILE A 335 60.69 14.54 -9.96
N LYS A 336 59.90 15.61 -9.91
CA LYS A 336 59.09 15.99 -8.76
C LYS A 336 57.63 16.11 -9.18
N PRO A 337 56.67 15.74 -8.32
CA PRO A 337 55.26 16.08 -8.53
C PRO A 337 55.10 17.58 -8.78
N VAL A 338 54.26 17.96 -9.74
CA VAL A 338 54.00 19.38 -10.07
C VAL A 338 53.44 20.13 -8.86
N PHE A 339 52.69 19.43 -8.01
CA PHE A 339 52.17 19.91 -6.75
C PHE A 339 52.16 18.76 -5.73
N GLN A 340 52.47 19.06 -4.46
CA GLN A 340 52.17 18.17 -3.34
C GLN A 340 50.82 18.59 -2.77
N ILE A 341 49.75 17.94 -3.22
CA ILE A 341 48.43 18.13 -2.58
C ILE A 341 48.42 17.15 -1.40
N ASN A 342 48.22 17.67 -0.20
CA ASN A 342 47.84 16.87 0.97
C ASN A 342 46.38 17.22 1.33
N PRO A 343 45.40 16.78 0.54
CA PRO A 343 44.02 17.17 0.76
C PRO A 343 43.43 16.35 1.90
N ASP A 344 42.64 16.98 2.78
CA ASP A 344 41.96 16.26 3.85
C ASP A 344 40.78 15.44 3.29
N ILE A 345 41.06 14.18 2.95
CA ILE A 345 40.08 13.23 2.42
C ILE A 345 38.93 12.98 3.41
N ASN A 346 39.19 13.13 4.72
CA ASN A 346 38.19 12.83 5.74
C ASN A 346 37.01 13.82 5.69
N SER A 347 37.29 15.10 5.45
CA SER A 347 36.24 16.11 5.26
C SER A 347 35.29 15.76 4.10
N LEU A 348 35.83 15.27 2.98
CA LEU A 348 35.04 14.85 1.82
C LEU A 348 34.23 13.58 2.09
N ILE A 349 34.76 12.64 2.86
CA ILE A 349 34.04 11.44 3.27
C ILE A 349 32.85 11.81 4.16
N GLN A 350 33.04 12.75 5.09
CA GLN A 350 31.97 13.25 5.96
C GLN A 350 30.87 13.95 5.16
N ASP A 351 31.22 14.79 4.20
CA ASP A 351 30.24 15.47 3.32
C ASP A 351 29.46 14.48 2.43
N ILE A 352 30.14 13.43 1.92
CA ILE A 352 29.49 12.33 1.20
C ILE A 352 28.50 11.60 2.13
N ALA A 353 28.88 11.33 3.38
CA ALA A 353 28.01 10.66 4.34
C ALA A 353 26.77 11.51 4.67
N ASP A 354 26.95 12.81 4.96
CA ASP A 354 25.84 13.74 5.22
C ASP A 354 24.91 13.83 3.99
N THR A 355 25.47 13.95 2.78
CA THR A 355 24.67 13.98 1.54
C THR A 355 23.86 12.70 1.36
N ARG A 356 24.41 11.53 1.67
CA ARG A 356 23.67 10.25 1.65
C ARG A 356 22.55 10.23 2.67
N THR A 357 22.81 10.67 3.91
CA THR A 357 21.78 10.76 4.96
C THR A 357 20.66 11.71 4.55
N ARG A 358 20.95 12.88 3.96
CA ARG A 358 19.91 13.79 3.44
C ARG A 358 19.02 13.14 2.37
N ILE A 359 19.61 12.34 1.48
CA ILE A 359 18.85 11.57 0.47
C ILE A 359 17.98 10.51 1.16
N GLU A 360 18.54 9.75 2.10
CA GLU A 360 17.81 8.73 2.85
C GLU A 360 16.64 9.33 3.63
N SER A 361 16.85 10.46 4.31
CA SER A 361 15.79 11.16 5.05
C SER A 361 14.71 11.73 4.13
N ALA A 362 15.07 12.28 2.95
CA ALA A 362 14.09 12.78 1.98
C ALA A 362 13.15 11.68 1.46
N TYR A 363 13.65 10.45 1.31
CA TYR A 363 12.87 9.27 0.93
C TYR A 363 12.26 8.51 2.12
N PHE A 364 12.32 9.06 3.33
CA PHE A 364 11.81 8.42 4.55
C PHE A 364 12.40 7.01 4.78
N VAL A 365 13.63 6.76 4.34
CA VAL A 365 14.29 5.46 4.45
C VAL A 365 14.38 5.02 5.91
N ASP A 366 14.71 5.95 6.81
CA ASP A 366 14.81 5.68 8.25
C ASP A 366 13.48 5.23 8.85
N LEU A 367 12.36 5.81 8.41
CA LEU A 367 11.01 5.40 8.82
C LEU A 367 10.75 3.95 8.39
N PHE A 368 11.00 3.63 7.13
CA PHE A 368 10.71 2.29 6.61
C PHE A 368 11.67 1.21 7.14
N ARG A 369 12.96 1.52 7.29
CA ARG A 369 13.92 0.62 7.95
C ARG A 369 13.53 0.35 9.40
N MET A 370 13.17 1.39 10.15
CA MET A 370 12.65 1.23 11.52
C MET A 370 11.42 0.31 11.54
N MET A 371 10.44 0.52 10.64
CA MET A 371 9.27 -0.36 10.56
C MET A 371 9.60 -1.83 10.32
N GLN A 372 10.66 -2.13 9.56
CA GLN A 372 11.12 -3.49 9.26
C GLN A 372 11.94 -4.12 10.40
N THR A 373 12.73 -3.33 11.12
CA THR A 373 13.65 -3.82 12.16
C THR A 373 13.01 -3.92 13.55
N ILE A 374 11.77 -3.43 13.72
CA ILE A 374 11.01 -3.61 14.96
C ILE A 374 10.79 -5.12 15.22
N ASN A 375 11.69 -5.68 16.02
CA ASN A 375 11.49 -6.93 16.73
C ASN A 375 10.77 -6.58 18.03
N THR A 376 9.54 -7.06 18.17
CA THR A 376 8.71 -6.95 19.40
C THR A 376 9.34 -7.64 20.62
N ARG A 377 10.52 -8.26 20.48
CA ARG A 377 11.27 -8.90 21.56
C ARG A 377 12.15 -7.95 22.38
N SER A 378 12.52 -6.77 21.86
CA SER A 378 13.57 -5.93 22.47
C SER A 378 13.11 -4.52 22.86
N MET A 379 11.90 -4.10 22.49
CA MET A 379 11.33 -2.81 22.86
C MET A 379 9.89 -2.98 23.36
N PRO A 380 9.44 -2.14 24.32
CA PRO A 380 8.03 -2.04 24.69
C PRO A 380 7.16 -1.76 23.47
N VAL A 381 6.02 -2.45 23.37
CA VAL A 381 5.10 -2.35 22.23
C VAL A 381 4.57 -0.93 22.07
N GLU A 382 4.42 -0.21 23.18
CA GLU A 382 3.92 1.16 23.26
C GLU A 382 4.88 2.15 22.60
N ALA A 383 6.18 2.10 22.94
CA ALA A 383 7.19 2.98 22.36
C ALA A 383 7.38 2.73 20.85
N VAL A 384 7.27 1.47 20.44
CA VAL A 384 7.27 1.05 19.03
C VAL A 384 6.09 1.64 18.26
N VAL A 385 4.92 1.70 18.89
CA VAL A 385 3.70 2.24 18.29
C VAL A 385 3.76 3.77 18.22
N GLU A 386 4.19 4.44 19.28
CA GLU A 386 4.32 5.90 19.35
C GLU A 386 5.32 6.42 18.30
N MET A 387 6.48 5.77 18.16
CA MET A 387 7.46 6.10 17.11
C MET A 387 6.92 5.85 15.69
N ARG A 388 6.10 4.81 15.51
CA ARG A 388 5.43 4.55 14.21
C ARG A 388 4.41 5.63 13.89
N GLU A 389 3.67 6.10 14.89
CA GLU A 389 2.63 7.12 14.75
C GLU A 389 3.22 8.50 14.43
N GLU A 390 4.20 8.98 15.21
CA GLU A 390 4.86 10.27 14.98
C GLU A 390 5.44 10.37 13.56
N LYS A 391 6.00 9.26 13.06
CA LYS A 391 6.56 9.21 11.70
C LYS A 391 5.52 8.92 10.60
N LEU A 392 4.41 8.26 10.90
CA LEU A 392 3.28 8.13 9.97
C LEU A 392 2.55 9.47 9.79
N LEU A 393 2.52 10.34 10.82
CA LEU A 393 2.00 11.71 10.70
C LEU A 393 2.74 12.51 9.62
N MET A 394 4.05 12.27 9.42
CA MET A 394 4.81 12.91 8.34
C MET A 394 4.34 12.51 6.93
N LEU A 395 3.70 11.34 6.78
CA LEU A 395 3.10 10.89 5.52
C LEU A 395 1.59 11.16 5.44
N GLY A 396 0.97 11.72 6.49
CA GLY A 396 -0.47 11.90 6.61
C GLY A 396 -1.15 12.53 5.39
N PRO A 397 -0.69 13.71 4.91
CA PRO A 397 -1.29 14.35 3.74
C PRO A 397 -1.19 13.51 2.46
N VAL A 398 -0.09 12.77 2.29
CA VAL A 398 0.14 11.91 1.13
C VAL A 398 -0.76 10.67 1.21
N LEU A 399 -0.92 10.09 2.40
CA LEU A 399 -1.81 8.94 2.63
C LEU A 399 -3.27 9.31 2.31
N GLN A 400 -3.77 10.44 2.81
CA GLN A 400 -5.14 10.90 2.51
C GLN A 400 -5.37 11.12 0.99
N ARG A 401 -4.35 11.61 0.28
CA ARG A 401 -4.42 11.76 -1.17
C ARG A 401 -4.39 10.41 -1.89
N LEU A 402 -3.61 9.45 -1.40
CA LEU A 402 -3.60 8.09 -1.93
C LEU A 402 -4.93 7.38 -1.71
N ASP A 403 -5.55 7.59 -0.55
CA ASP A 403 -6.88 7.06 -0.24
C ASP A 403 -7.88 7.54 -1.30
N SER A 404 -7.96 8.86 -1.52
CA SER A 404 -8.93 9.46 -2.45
C SER A 404 -8.60 9.29 -3.95
N GLU A 405 -7.33 9.40 -4.36
CA GLU A 405 -6.93 9.36 -5.78
C GLU A 405 -6.59 7.96 -6.30
N LEU A 406 -6.30 7.00 -5.41
CA LEU A 406 -5.92 5.63 -5.78
C LEU A 406 -6.81 4.57 -5.13
N LEU A 407 -6.85 4.47 -3.80
CA LEU A 407 -7.40 3.29 -3.12
C LEU A 407 -8.94 3.25 -3.16
N ASP A 408 -9.61 4.37 -2.90
CA ASP A 408 -11.08 4.47 -2.97
C ASP A 408 -11.56 4.18 -4.39
N LYS A 409 -10.91 4.79 -5.39
CA LYS A 409 -11.22 4.56 -6.80
C LYS A 409 -10.98 3.10 -7.21
N LEU A 410 -9.91 2.50 -6.71
CA LEU A 410 -9.58 1.09 -6.96
C LEU A 410 -10.62 0.14 -6.34
N ILE A 411 -10.98 0.35 -5.08
CA ILE A 411 -11.93 -0.49 -4.34
C ILE A 411 -13.32 -0.35 -4.96
N ASN A 412 -13.79 0.88 -5.19
CA ASN A 412 -15.10 1.14 -5.79
C ASN A 412 -15.21 0.52 -7.19
N ARG A 413 -14.17 0.68 -8.02
CA ARG A 413 -14.16 0.07 -9.35
C ARG A 413 -14.16 -1.45 -9.28
N THR A 414 -13.38 -2.05 -8.38
CA THR A 414 -13.32 -3.51 -8.23
C THR A 414 -14.67 -4.05 -7.75
N PHE A 415 -15.29 -3.40 -6.78
CA PHE A 415 -16.64 -3.72 -6.31
C PHE A 415 -17.65 -3.66 -7.46
N SER A 416 -17.65 -2.59 -8.26
CA SER A 416 -18.54 -2.46 -9.42
C SER A 416 -18.33 -3.54 -10.47
N ILE A 417 -17.08 -3.90 -10.78
CA ILE A 417 -16.77 -4.98 -11.73
C ILE A 417 -17.27 -6.33 -11.21
N MET A 418 -17.10 -6.60 -9.91
CA MET A 418 -17.60 -7.83 -9.29
C MET A 418 -19.13 -7.88 -9.24
N ALA A 419 -19.79 -6.75 -8.97
CA ALA A 419 -21.24 -6.62 -8.99
C ALA A 419 -21.80 -6.90 -10.39
N ARG A 420 -21.20 -6.32 -11.44
CA ARG A 420 -21.60 -6.55 -12.84
C ARG A 420 -21.47 -8.01 -13.27
N ASN A 421 -20.46 -8.71 -12.76
CA ASN A 421 -20.20 -10.12 -13.05
C ASN A 421 -20.97 -11.09 -12.11
N ALA A 422 -21.90 -10.59 -11.29
CA ALA A 422 -22.67 -11.37 -10.32
C ALA A 422 -21.79 -12.21 -9.36
N LEU A 423 -20.60 -11.70 -9.03
CA LEU A 423 -19.65 -12.36 -8.13
C LEU A 423 -19.87 -12.00 -6.66
N LEU A 424 -20.78 -11.08 -6.36
CA LEU A 424 -21.11 -10.66 -5.00
C LEU A 424 -22.38 -11.38 -4.50
N PRO A 425 -22.47 -11.71 -3.21
CA PRO A 425 -23.71 -12.20 -2.64
C PRO A 425 -24.80 -11.12 -2.70
N ILE A 426 -26.07 -11.56 -2.72
CA ILE A 426 -27.21 -10.63 -2.75
C ILE A 426 -27.18 -9.77 -1.47
N PRO A 427 -27.24 -8.44 -1.59
CA PRO A 427 -27.27 -7.55 -0.43
C PRO A 427 -28.57 -7.74 0.38
N PRO A 428 -28.49 -7.74 1.73
CA PRO A 428 -29.67 -7.60 2.60
C PRO A 428 -30.53 -6.39 2.22
N GLU A 429 -31.83 -6.46 2.45
CA GLU A 429 -32.79 -5.40 2.08
C GLU A 429 -32.41 -4.05 2.71
N GLU A 430 -31.85 -4.07 3.91
CA GLU A 430 -31.44 -2.90 4.66
C GLU A 430 -30.25 -2.16 4.02
N LEU A 431 -29.42 -2.86 3.23
CA LEU A 431 -28.29 -2.24 2.51
C LEU A 431 -28.67 -1.66 1.15
N GLN A 432 -29.89 -1.92 0.67
CA GLN A 432 -30.31 -1.41 -0.64
C GLN A 432 -30.41 0.12 -0.62
N GLY A 433 -29.66 0.78 -1.50
CA GLY A 433 -29.62 2.24 -1.58
C GLY A 433 -28.66 2.93 -0.62
N THR A 434 -27.99 2.17 0.26
CA THR A 434 -26.98 2.72 1.18
C THR A 434 -25.60 2.72 0.51
N GLN A 435 -24.91 3.87 0.54
CA GLN A 435 -23.52 3.95 0.06
C GLN A 435 -22.58 3.35 1.10
N LEU A 436 -21.74 2.42 0.67
CA LEU A 436 -20.69 1.85 1.52
C LEU A 436 -19.54 2.84 1.65
N LYS A 437 -18.97 2.90 2.85
CA LYS A 437 -17.76 3.63 3.17
C LYS A 437 -16.59 2.65 3.23
N VAL A 438 -15.45 3.05 2.68
CA VAL A 438 -14.20 2.31 2.83
C VAL A 438 -13.47 2.83 4.06
N GLU A 439 -13.06 1.92 4.94
CA GLU A 439 -12.22 2.22 6.09
C GLU A 439 -10.87 1.55 5.94
N TYR A 440 -9.80 2.35 5.95
CA TYR A 440 -8.44 1.84 5.88
C TYR A 440 -7.99 1.34 7.23
N ILE A 441 -7.54 0.09 7.27
CA ILE A 441 -7.13 -0.54 8.51
C ILE A 441 -5.71 -0.08 8.81
N SER A 442 -5.59 0.93 9.67
CA SER A 442 -4.31 1.36 10.20
C SER A 442 -3.64 0.24 11.02
N VAL A 443 -2.31 0.17 10.95
CA VAL A 443 -1.48 -0.69 11.81
C VAL A 443 -1.73 -0.38 13.29
N MET A 444 -2.01 0.88 13.63
CA MET A 444 -2.38 1.30 14.99
C MET A 444 -3.75 0.74 15.41
N ALA A 445 -4.76 0.81 14.53
CA ALA A 445 -6.08 0.26 14.83
C ALA A 445 -6.01 -1.27 15.09
N GLN A 446 -5.12 -1.97 14.39
CA GLN A 446 -4.84 -3.39 14.67
C GLN A 446 -4.07 -3.58 15.99
N ALA A 447 -3.07 -2.75 16.26
CA ALA A 447 -2.31 -2.81 17.52
C ALA A 447 -3.19 -2.49 18.75
N GLN A 448 -4.03 -1.47 18.67
CA GLN A 448 -5.03 -1.12 19.69
C GLN A 448 -6.02 -2.26 19.90
N LYS A 449 -6.50 -2.90 18.83
CA LYS A 449 -7.33 -4.11 18.95
C LYS A 449 -6.58 -5.24 19.65
N ALA A 450 -5.31 -5.47 19.34
CA ALA A 450 -4.50 -6.50 20.01
C ALA A 450 -4.27 -6.18 21.51
N ILE A 451 -4.05 -4.91 21.86
CA ILE A 451 -4.00 -4.45 23.26
C ILE A 451 -5.35 -4.67 23.94
N GLY A 452 -6.46 -4.32 23.27
CA GLY A 452 -7.82 -4.55 23.75
C GLY A 452 -8.11 -6.04 23.99
N VAL A 453 -7.65 -6.93 23.12
CA VAL A 453 -7.75 -8.39 23.31
C VAL A 453 -6.96 -8.84 24.53
N SER A 454 -5.73 -8.35 24.73
CA SER A 454 -4.95 -8.66 25.93
C SER A 454 -5.63 -8.14 27.21
N SER A 455 -6.26 -6.97 27.15
CA SER A 455 -7.07 -6.42 28.24
C SER A 455 -8.29 -7.31 28.56
N ILE A 456 -8.97 -7.83 27.53
CA ILE A 456 -10.06 -8.80 27.70
C ILE A 456 -9.55 -10.12 28.29
N GLU A 457 -8.43 -10.66 27.82
CA GLU A 457 -7.82 -11.89 28.34
C GLU A 457 -7.43 -11.75 29.81
N ARG A 458 -6.83 -10.60 30.20
CA ARG A 458 -6.54 -10.28 31.60
C ARG A 458 -7.80 -10.18 32.45
N PHE A 459 -8.85 -9.55 31.93
CA PHE A 459 -10.15 -9.45 32.59
C PHE A 459 -10.78 -10.82 32.83
N VAL A 460 -10.82 -11.68 31.80
CA VAL A 460 -11.32 -13.07 31.92
C VAL A 460 -10.48 -13.88 32.91
N GLY A 461 -9.15 -13.73 32.89
CA GLY A 461 -8.25 -14.38 33.84
C GLY A 461 -8.49 -13.94 35.29
N PHE A 462 -8.72 -12.64 35.52
CA PHE A 462 -9.06 -12.09 36.82
C PHE A 462 -10.39 -12.62 37.36
N VAL A 463 -11.45 -12.61 36.53
CA VAL A 463 -12.76 -13.17 36.88
C VAL A 463 -12.65 -14.68 37.17
N GLY A 464 -11.89 -15.42 36.36
CA GLY A 464 -11.64 -16.85 36.57
C GLY A 464 -10.88 -17.15 37.86
N GLY A 465 -9.92 -16.30 38.25
CA GLY A 465 -9.19 -16.41 39.51
C GLY A 465 -10.06 -16.13 40.74
N LEU A 466 -10.94 -15.12 40.67
CA LEU A 466 -11.90 -14.82 41.73
C LEU A 466 -12.89 -15.96 41.96
N ALA A 467 -13.33 -16.64 40.90
CA ALA A 467 -14.24 -17.78 41.00
C ALA A 467 -13.66 -19.00 41.74
N GLN A 468 -12.33 -19.10 41.86
CA GLN A 468 -11.64 -20.20 42.56
C GLN A 468 -11.29 -19.88 44.02
N MET A 469 -11.46 -18.63 44.48
CA MET A 469 -11.18 -18.26 45.85
C MET A 469 -12.23 -18.81 46.82
N LYS A 470 -11.79 -19.19 48.03
CA LYS A 470 -12.67 -19.75 49.06
C LYS A 470 -13.82 -18.79 49.42
N PRO A 471 -15.04 -19.29 49.73
CA PRO A 471 -16.20 -18.47 50.08
C PRO A 471 -15.94 -17.43 51.18
N GLU A 472 -15.14 -17.79 52.19
CA GLU A 472 -14.78 -16.93 53.34
C GLU A 472 -14.00 -15.67 52.95
N ALA A 473 -13.30 -15.66 51.80
CA ALA A 473 -12.61 -14.48 51.29
C ALA A 473 -13.56 -13.52 50.54
N LEU A 474 -14.69 -14.03 50.05
CA LEU A 474 -15.72 -13.26 49.33
C LEU A 474 -16.59 -12.45 50.30
N ASP A 475 -16.71 -12.86 51.57
CA ASP A 475 -17.56 -12.20 52.58
C ASP A 475 -17.12 -10.76 52.92
N LYS A 476 -15.86 -10.40 52.65
CA LYS A 476 -15.33 -9.04 52.83
C LYS A 476 -15.20 -8.24 51.53
N LEU A 477 -15.40 -8.87 50.38
CA LEU A 477 -15.14 -8.28 49.07
C LEU A 477 -16.45 -8.11 48.30
N ASN A 478 -16.78 -6.87 47.91
CA ASN A 478 -17.83 -6.65 46.92
C ASN A 478 -17.30 -7.06 45.54
N THR A 479 -17.50 -8.34 45.21
CA THR A 479 -16.97 -8.96 44.00
C THR A 479 -17.51 -8.32 42.72
N ASP A 480 -18.76 -7.88 42.71
CA ASP A 480 -19.38 -7.24 41.55
C ASP A 480 -18.76 -5.86 41.28
N GLU A 481 -18.66 -5.01 42.31
CA GLU A 481 -18.03 -3.69 42.20
C GLU A 481 -16.53 -3.78 41.89
N MET A 482 -15.86 -4.82 42.38
CA MET A 482 -14.45 -5.10 42.07
C MET A 482 -14.26 -5.48 40.59
N ILE A 483 -15.16 -6.29 40.03
CA ILE A 483 -15.14 -6.68 38.61
C ILE A 483 -15.41 -5.45 37.73
N ASP A 484 -16.38 -4.61 38.08
CA ASP A 484 -16.71 -3.39 37.33
C ASP A 484 -15.59 -2.35 37.39
N SER A 485 -15.00 -2.13 38.57
CA SER A 485 -13.88 -1.21 38.77
C SER A 485 -12.62 -1.70 38.04
N TYR A 486 -12.34 -3.00 38.07
CA TYR A 486 -11.22 -3.60 37.34
C TYR A 486 -11.43 -3.55 35.81
N ALA A 487 -12.67 -3.78 35.34
CA ALA A 487 -13.03 -3.62 33.93
C ALA A 487 -12.81 -2.18 33.45
N GLY A 488 -13.23 -1.19 34.25
CA GLY A 488 -13.01 0.23 33.99
C GLY A 488 -11.52 0.62 33.98
N ALA A 489 -10.74 0.10 34.92
CA ALA A 489 -9.30 0.38 35.02
C ALA A 489 -8.48 -0.20 33.86
N ILE A 490 -8.91 -1.32 33.28
CA ILE A 490 -8.22 -1.99 32.15
C ILE A 490 -8.77 -1.55 30.79
N GLY A 491 -9.84 -0.74 30.77
CA GLY A 491 -10.43 -0.18 29.55
C GLY A 491 -11.24 -1.19 28.73
N VAL A 492 -11.87 -2.18 29.38
CA VAL A 492 -12.78 -3.12 28.72
C VAL A 492 -14.10 -2.41 28.41
N SER A 493 -14.69 -2.65 27.22
CA SER A 493 -15.97 -2.05 26.85
C SER A 493 -17.07 -2.44 27.85
N PRO A 494 -17.84 -1.47 28.40
CA PRO A 494 -18.96 -1.76 29.32
C PRO A 494 -20.03 -2.69 28.72
N THR A 495 -20.13 -2.78 27.39
CA THR A 495 -21.03 -3.70 26.69
C THR A 495 -20.68 -5.17 26.89
N MET A 496 -19.44 -5.48 27.29
CA MET A 496 -18.95 -6.83 27.56
C MET A 496 -19.25 -7.29 29.00
N VAL A 497 -19.64 -6.34 29.87
CA VAL A 497 -20.02 -6.61 31.25
C VAL A 497 -21.55 -6.69 31.30
N SER A 498 -22.07 -7.80 31.84
CA SER A 498 -23.52 -7.95 31.99
C SER A 498 -24.06 -6.92 32.97
N SER A 499 -25.13 -6.22 32.59
CA SER A 499 -25.79 -5.26 33.49
C SER A 499 -26.27 -5.93 34.79
N ASN A 500 -26.27 -5.19 35.90
CA ASN A 500 -26.73 -5.68 37.21
C ASN A 500 -28.12 -6.32 37.17
N ASP A 501 -29.02 -5.79 36.33
CA ASP A 501 -30.38 -6.32 36.15
C ASP A 501 -30.37 -7.71 35.48
N GLN A 502 -29.54 -7.91 34.46
CA GLN A 502 -29.38 -9.21 33.80
C GLN A 502 -28.72 -10.24 34.74
N VAL A 503 -27.73 -9.80 35.53
CA VAL A 503 -27.07 -10.66 36.53
C VAL A 503 -28.05 -11.07 37.64
N ALA A 504 -28.93 -10.18 38.08
CA ALA A 504 -29.96 -10.47 39.08
C ALA A 504 -30.95 -11.53 38.59
N VAL A 505 -31.42 -11.44 37.34
CA VAL A 505 -32.30 -12.45 36.73
C VAL A 505 -31.60 -13.82 36.65
N ILE A 506 -30.34 -13.86 36.22
CA ILE A 506 -29.57 -15.11 36.13
C ILE A 506 -29.33 -15.71 37.52
N ARG A 507 -29.07 -14.89 38.55
CA ARG A 507 -28.91 -15.34 39.94
C ARG A 507 -30.21 -15.89 40.51
N GLN A 508 -31.34 -15.24 40.22
CA GLN A 508 -32.67 -15.70 40.64
C GLN A 508 -33.01 -17.05 39.98
N GLN A 509 -32.78 -17.22 38.68
CA GLN A 509 -32.97 -18.50 38.00
C GLN A 509 -32.05 -19.60 38.56
N ARG A 510 -30.79 -19.28 38.90
CA ARG A 510 -29.89 -20.23 39.56
C ARG A 510 -30.34 -20.62 40.96
N ALA A 511 -30.82 -19.65 41.75
CA ALA A 511 -31.34 -19.90 43.09
C ALA A 511 -32.61 -20.76 43.06
N GLU A 512 -33.51 -20.52 42.11
CA GLU A 512 -34.72 -21.33 41.88
C GLU A 512 -34.36 -22.77 41.44
N GLN A 513 -33.38 -22.94 40.54
CA GLN A 513 -32.89 -24.26 40.16
C GLN A 513 -32.19 -25.00 41.31
N GLN A 514 -31.40 -24.30 42.13
CA GLN A 514 -30.78 -24.90 43.32
C GLN A 514 -31.82 -25.25 44.39
N ALA A 515 -32.83 -24.41 44.61
CA ALA A 515 -33.93 -24.71 45.50
C ALA A 515 -34.72 -25.92 45.01
N GLN A 516 -35.00 -26.04 43.70
CA GLN A 516 -35.63 -27.23 43.13
C GLN A 516 -34.76 -28.49 43.26
N MET A 517 -33.44 -28.39 43.03
CA MET A 517 -32.54 -29.53 43.21
C MET A 517 -32.40 -29.93 44.68
N GLN A 518 -32.33 -28.99 45.61
CA GLN A 518 -32.33 -29.28 47.05
C GLN A 518 -33.65 -29.86 47.50
N GLN A 519 -34.78 -29.39 46.96
CA GLN A 519 -36.10 -29.93 47.29
C GLN A 519 -36.30 -31.34 46.70
N MET A 520 -35.75 -31.63 45.51
CA MET A 520 -35.67 -32.99 44.97
C MET A 520 -34.72 -33.88 45.78
N GLN A 521 -33.57 -33.39 46.23
CA GLN A 521 -32.63 -34.15 47.07
C GLN A 521 -33.19 -34.40 48.47
N LEU A 522 -33.90 -33.43 49.07
CA LEU A 522 -34.62 -33.59 50.32
C LEU A 522 -35.82 -34.53 50.17
N ALA A 523 -36.52 -34.50 49.04
CA ALA A 523 -37.58 -35.46 48.74
C ALA A 523 -37.02 -36.89 48.55
N GLN A 524 -35.88 -37.06 47.87
CA GLN A 524 -35.19 -38.36 47.77
C GLN A 524 -34.67 -38.84 49.13
N ALA A 525 -34.05 -37.98 49.94
CA ALA A 525 -33.62 -38.32 51.29
C ALA A 525 -34.79 -38.62 52.24
N ALA A 526 -35.95 -37.97 52.06
CA ALA A 526 -37.18 -38.26 52.80
C ALA A 526 -37.81 -39.61 52.37
N ILE A 527 -37.74 -39.95 51.08
CA ILE A 527 -38.18 -41.26 50.58
C ILE A 527 -37.26 -42.38 51.09
N ASP A 528 -35.94 -42.18 51.06
CA ASP A 528 -34.97 -43.16 51.58
C ASP A 528 -35.08 -43.35 53.10
N SER A 529 -35.27 -42.27 53.87
CA SER A 529 -35.50 -42.34 55.32
C SER A 529 -36.85 -42.96 55.71
N ALA A 530 -37.92 -42.71 54.94
CA ALA A 530 -39.20 -43.38 55.11
C ALA A 530 -39.11 -44.89 54.76
N GLN A 531 -38.35 -45.28 53.74
CA GLN A 531 -38.07 -46.68 53.44
C GLN A 531 -37.21 -47.34 54.53
N THR A 532 -36.26 -46.63 55.15
CA THR A 532 -35.47 -47.18 56.26
C THR A 532 -36.30 -47.36 57.54
N LEU A 533 -37.18 -46.40 57.86
CA LEU A 533 -38.11 -46.48 59.00
C LEU A 533 -39.20 -47.55 58.81
N SER A 534 -39.67 -47.74 57.57
CA SER A 534 -40.62 -48.81 57.22
C SER A 534 -40.00 -50.21 57.27
N ASN A 535 -38.68 -50.33 57.12
CA ASN A 535 -37.95 -51.61 57.17
C ASN A 535 -37.37 -51.95 58.56
N THR A 536 -37.47 -51.05 59.55
CA THR A 536 -37.19 -51.37 60.96
C THR A 536 -38.41 -52.00 61.62
N SER A 537 -38.45 -53.33 61.60
CA SER A 537 -39.48 -54.17 62.22
C SER A 537 -39.65 -53.93 63.72
N MET A 538 -40.88 -53.65 64.14
CA MET A 538 -41.34 -53.88 65.51
C MET A 538 -41.44 -55.39 65.73
N ASP A 539 -40.46 -55.99 66.42
CA ASP A 539 -40.77 -57.05 67.38
C ASP A 539 -39.60 -57.37 68.32
N LYS A 540 -39.91 -57.33 69.61
CA LYS A 540 -39.15 -57.69 70.83
C LYS A 540 -38.23 -56.63 71.45
N GLU A 541 -38.74 -56.10 72.57
CA GLU A 541 -38.11 -55.30 73.64
C GLU A 541 -37.82 -53.82 73.34
N SER A 542 -38.92 -53.09 73.18
CA SER A 542 -38.94 -51.63 73.18
C SER A 542 -38.55 -51.07 74.57
N ALA A 543 -37.40 -50.39 74.61
CA ALA A 543 -36.95 -49.51 75.70
C ALA A 543 -37.92 -48.34 75.99
N LEU A 544 -38.97 -48.17 75.17
CA LEU A 544 -40.06 -47.21 75.38
C LEU A 544 -41.14 -47.73 76.36
N ALA A 545 -41.22 -49.04 76.62
CA ALA A 545 -42.07 -49.61 77.68
C ALA A 545 -41.45 -49.46 79.09
N ALA A 546 -40.13 -49.22 79.18
CA ALA A 546 -39.43 -48.98 80.46
C ALA A 546 -39.48 -47.51 80.92
N LEU A 547 -39.83 -46.56 80.04
CA LEU A 547 -39.95 -45.14 80.36
C LEU A 547 -41.40 -44.68 80.60
N ALA A 548 -42.40 -45.45 80.14
CA ALA A 548 -43.82 -45.16 80.40
C ALA A 548 -44.34 -45.69 81.75
N GLY A 549 -43.50 -46.38 82.54
CA GLY A 549 -43.83 -46.92 83.87
C GLY A 549 -43.31 -46.10 85.07
N ARG A 550 -42.74 -44.91 84.84
CA ARG A 550 -42.26 -43.99 85.89
C ARG A 550 -42.71 -42.55 85.64
N ALA A 551 -44.02 -42.36 85.62
CA ALA A 551 -44.70 -41.08 85.86
C ALA A 551 -46.17 -41.36 86.25
N GLN A 552 -46.36 -41.87 87.46
CA GLN A 552 -47.51 -41.59 88.31
C GLN A 552 -46.99 -40.91 89.57
#